data_AF-A0A9Q3HFN3-F1
#
_entry.id   AF-A0A9Q3HFN3-F1
#
_cell.length_a   1.000
_cell.length_b   1.000
_cell.length_c   1.000
_cell.angle_alpha   90.00
_cell.angle_beta   90.00
_cell.angle_gamma   90.00
#
_symmetry.space_group_name_H-M   'P 1'
#
loop_
_entity.id
_entity.type
_entity.pdbx_description
1 polymer ?
#
loop_
_entity_poly.entity_id
_entity_poly.type
_entity_poly.pdbx_seq_one_letter_code
_entity_poly.pdbx_strand_id
1 'polypeptide(L)'
;MDGGDKVPTFKKATIHEIFRLVWASDRLSSLASASEPPPKINDAALHLSAEYLRLFTVELFHRANQAAESEPQPPDTASSSQDYEIRGLIEVRHLQKVAPGVLLDF
;
A
#
# COMPACT_ATOMS: atom_id res chain seq x y z
N MET A 1 7.37 -8.87 -31.11
CA MET A 1 7.68 -7.96 -29.99
C MET A 1 6.39 -7.79 -29.22
N ASP A 2 6.19 -8.56 -28.16
CA ASP A 2 5.01 -8.42 -27.30
C ASP A 2 5.44 -8.68 -25.86
N GLY A 3 6.27 -7.76 -25.37
CA GLY A 3 6.77 -7.71 -24.00
C GLY A 3 6.40 -6.37 -23.41
N GLY A 4 5.12 -5.98 -23.53
CA GLY A 4 4.60 -4.88 -22.72
C GLY A 4 4.63 -5.35 -21.28
N ASP A 5 5.56 -4.85 -20.48
CA ASP A 5 5.61 -5.09 -19.05
C ASP A 5 4.24 -4.75 -18.46
N LYS A 6 3.46 -5.78 -18.14
CA LYS A 6 2.17 -5.60 -17.49
C LYS A 6 2.46 -5.01 -16.12
N VAL A 7 1.98 -3.79 -15.90
CA VAL A 7 2.04 -3.14 -14.58
C VAL A 7 1.48 -4.13 -13.56
N PRO A 8 2.21 -4.44 -12.47
CA PRO A 8 1.75 -5.39 -11.47
C PRO A 8 0.41 -4.95 -10.87
N THR A 9 -0.59 -5.82 -10.86
CA THR A 9 -1.92 -5.54 -10.28
C THR A 9 -2.30 -6.56 -9.23
N PHE A 10 -3.12 -6.15 -8.27
CA PHE A 10 -3.68 -7.07 -7.28
C PHE A 10 -4.68 -8.01 -7.93
N LYS A 11 -4.61 -9.30 -7.57
CA LYS A 11 -5.59 -10.30 -8.03
C LYS A 11 -6.98 -9.94 -7.49
N LYS A 12 -8.01 -9.99 -8.35
CA LYS A 12 -9.40 -9.74 -7.96
C LYS A 12 -9.86 -10.58 -6.76
N ALA A 13 -9.44 -11.85 -6.71
CA ALA A 13 -9.74 -12.75 -5.59
C ALA A 13 -9.19 -12.24 -4.25
N THR A 14 -8.00 -11.63 -4.24
CA THR A 14 -7.42 -11.01 -3.05
C THR A 14 -8.23 -9.82 -2.59
N ILE A 15 -8.63 -8.94 -3.51
CA ILE A 15 -9.46 -7.76 -3.19
C ILE A 15 -10.83 -8.19 -2.66
N HIS A 16 -11.45 -9.19 -3.29
CA HIS A 16 -12.72 -9.73 -2.83
C HIS A 16 -12.61 -10.30 -1.40
N GLU A 17 -11.51 -10.99 -1.09
CA GLU A 17 -11.28 -11.54 0.24
C GLU A 17 -11.05 -10.44 1.30
N ILE A 18 -10.35 -9.36 0.96
CA ILE A 18 -10.20 -8.18 1.85
C ILE A 18 -11.58 -7.62 2.20
N PHE A 19 -12.44 -7.38 1.21
CA PHE A 19 -13.80 -6.89 1.47
C PHE A 19 -14.61 -7.86 2.33
N ARG A 20 -14.53 -9.17 2.05
CA ARG A 20 -15.21 -10.19 2.85
C ARG A 20 -14.78 -10.14 4.31
N LEU A 21 -13.49 -10.00 4.59
CA LEU A 21 -12.95 -9.92 5.95
C LEU A 21 -13.39 -8.65 6.68
N VAL A 22 -13.34 -7.49 6.01
CA VAL A 22 -13.79 -6.21 6.59
C VAL A 22 -15.29 -6.27 6.94
N TRP A 23 -16.13 -6.71 6.03
CA TRP A 23 -17.58 -6.82 6.30
C TRP A 23 -17.93 -7.89 7.33
N ALA A 24 -17.14 -8.97 7.42
CA ALA A 24 -17.32 -9.96 8.47
C ALA A 24 -17.01 -9.34 9.84
N SER A 25 -15.94 -8.56 9.95
CA SER A 25 -15.59 -7.82 11.17
C SER A 25 -16.70 -6.84 11.58
N ASP A 26 -17.21 -6.06 10.62
CA ASP A 26 -18.30 -5.10 10.89
C ASP A 26 -19.57 -5.80 11.40
N ARG A 27 -19.93 -6.96 10.84
CA ARG A 27 -21.08 -7.74 11.31
C ARG A 27 -20.92 -8.30 12.71
N LEU A 28 -19.71 -8.67 13.10
CA LEU A 28 -19.46 -9.13 14.47
C LEU A 28 -19.61 -7.98 15.49
N SER A 29 -19.32 -6.74 15.07
CA SER A 29 -19.46 -5.56 15.93
C SER A 29 -20.89 -4.99 16.01
N SER A 30 -21.81 -5.38 15.12
CA SER A 30 -23.14 -4.79 15.01
C SER A 30 -24.25 -5.83 14.82
N LEU A 31 -25.16 -5.91 15.80
CA LEU A 31 -26.37 -6.76 15.76
C LEU A 31 -27.31 -6.41 14.60
N ALA A 32 -27.37 -5.14 14.19
CA ALA A 32 -28.18 -4.71 13.04
C ALA A 32 -27.60 -5.23 11.72
N SER A 33 -26.27 -5.29 11.60
CA SER A 33 -25.57 -5.73 10.39
C SER A 33 -25.55 -7.26 10.26
N ALA A 34 -25.69 -7.99 11.37
CA ALA A 34 -25.67 -9.45 11.40
C ALA A 34 -26.91 -10.10 10.76
N SER A 35 -28.05 -9.42 10.74
CA SER A 35 -29.30 -9.92 10.13
C SER A 35 -29.40 -9.63 8.62
N GLU A 36 -28.56 -8.74 8.09
CA GLU A 36 -28.54 -8.39 6.67
C GLU A 36 -27.66 -9.34 5.84
N PRO A 37 -28.04 -9.62 4.58
CA PRO A 37 -27.21 -10.40 3.69
C PRO A 37 -25.85 -9.71 3.43
N PRO A 38 -24.78 -10.47 3.13
CA PRO A 38 -23.51 -9.87 2.77
C PRO A 38 -23.61 -8.94 1.56
N PRO A 39 -22.94 -7.76 1.58
CA PRO A 39 -22.79 -6.91 0.43
C PRO A 39 -22.25 -7.72 -0.74
N LYS A 40 -22.84 -7.51 -1.90
CA LYS A 40 -22.33 -8.04 -3.16
C LYS A 40 -21.50 -6.95 -3.81
N ILE A 41 -20.27 -7.28 -4.17
CA ILE A 41 -19.41 -6.41 -4.99
C ILE A 41 -19.41 -6.91 -6.42
N ASN A 42 -19.54 -5.97 -7.37
CA ASN A 42 -19.51 -6.29 -8.79
C ASN A 42 -18.07 -6.29 -9.32
N ASP A 43 -17.88 -6.85 -10.52
CA ASP A 43 -16.55 -6.99 -11.14
C ASP A 43 -15.85 -5.67 -11.43
N ALA A 44 -16.61 -4.62 -11.76
CA ALA A 44 -16.08 -3.29 -12.04
C ALA A 44 -15.51 -2.67 -10.76
N ALA A 45 -16.23 -2.76 -9.64
CA ALA A 45 -15.78 -2.30 -8.34
C ALA A 45 -14.55 -3.10 -7.87
N LEU A 46 -14.54 -4.43 -8.03
CA LEU A 46 -13.35 -5.25 -7.74
C LEU A 46 -12.12 -4.80 -8.53
N HIS A 47 -12.30 -4.48 -9.82
CA HIS A 47 -11.21 -4.01 -10.67
C HIS A 47 -10.72 -2.62 -10.23
N LEU A 48 -11.63 -1.68 -9.98
CA LEU A 48 -11.29 -0.33 -9.50
C LEU A 48 -10.58 -0.38 -8.14
N SER A 49 -11.05 -1.22 -7.22
CA SER A 49 -10.42 -1.40 -5.92
C SER A 49 -9.02 -2.01 -6.02
N ALA A 50 -8.78 -2.90 -6.99
CA ALA A 50 -7.44 -3.43 -7.27
C ALA A 50 -6.48 -2.32 -7.73
N GLU A 51 -6.93 -1.44 -8.63
CA GLU A 51 -6.15 -0.29 -9.08
C GLU A 51 -5.94 0.74 -7.97
N TYR A 52 -6.96 0.98 -7.16
CA TYR A 52 -6.90 1.91 -6.04
C TYR A 52 -5.89 1.46 -4.97
N LEU A 53 -5.93 0.19 -4.57
CA LEU A 53 -4.93 -0.37 -3.63
C LEU A 53 -3.52 -0.34 -4.23
N ARG A 54 -3.39 -0.54 -5.54
CA ARG A 54 -2.11 -0.40 -6.25
C ARG A 54 -1.59 1.03 -6.17
N LEU A 55 -2.42 2.03 -6.49
CA LEU A 55 -2.05 3.44 -6.43
C LEU A 55 -1.65 3.85 -5.01
N PHE A 56 -2.44 3.46 -4.00
CA PHE A 56 -2.11 3.68 -2.60
C PHE A 56 -0.73 3.12 -2.25
N THR A 57 -0.46 1.87 -2.64
CA THR A 57 0.82 1.21 -2.36
C THR A 57 1.99 1.91 -3.04
N VAL A 58 1.83 2.26 -4.33
CA VAL A 58 2.85 2.96 -5.11
C VAL A 58 3.14 4.33 -4.53
N GLU A 59 2.12 5.10 -4.17
CA GLU A 59 2.27 6.44 -3.60
C GLU A 59 2.96 6.38 -2.23
N LEU A 60 2.59 5.41 -1.38
CA LEU A 60 3.21 5.21 -0.08
C LEU A 60 4.72 4.95 -0.23
N PHE A 61 5.12 4.06 -1.13
CA PHE A 61 6.53 3.79 -1.39
C PHE A 61 7.24 4.97 -2.07
N HIS A 62 6.57 5.68 -2.97
CA HIS A 62 7.13 6.86 -3.63
C HIS A 62 7.50 7.94 -2.61
N ARG A 63 6.59 8.27 -1.68
CA ARG A 63 6.88 9.25 -0.63
C ARG A 63 7.91 8.74 0.37
N ALA A 64 7.89 7.45 0.69
CA ALA A 64 8.90 6.87 1.58
C ALA A 64 10.31 6.92 0.97
N ASN A 65 10.43 6.73 -0.35
CA ASN A 65 11.70 6.95 -1.07
C ASN A 65 12.15 8.41 -0.97
N GLN A 66 11.27 9.37 -1.25
CA GLN A 66 11.62 10.80 -1.11
C GLN A 66 12.05 11.15 0.33
N ALA A 67 11.41 10.56 1.33
CA ALA A 67 11.76 10.75 2.73
C ALA A 67 13.14 10.18 3.08
N ALA A 68 13.52 9.04 2.49
CA ALA A 68 14.85 8.43 2.64
C ALA A 68 15.94 9.26 1.97
N GLU A 69 15.68 9.79 0.77
CA GLU A 69 16.63 10.65 0.03
C GLU A 69 16.88 12.00 0.70
N SER A 70 15.92 12.48 1.48
CA SER A 70 15.97 13.77 2.17
C SER A 70 16.66 13.70 3.55
N GLU A 71 17.09 12.52 4.01
CA GLU A 71 17.73 12.38 5.33
C GLU A 71 19.20 12.85 5.27
N PRO A 72 19.58 13.85 6.11
CA PRO A 72 20.93 14.40 6.07
C PRO A 72 21.95 13.35 6.53
N GLN A 73 22.97 13.12 5.69
CA GLN A 73 24.03 12.19 6.01
C GLN A 73 24.82 12.66 7.25
N PRO A 74 25.15 11.78 8.21
CA PRO A 74 26.11 12.12 9.24
C PRO A 74 27.49 12.38 8.59
N PRO A 75 28.16 13.48 8.94
CA PRO A 75 29.38 13.95 8.27
C PRO A 75 30.58 13.00 8.37
N ASP A 76 30.54 11.98 9.24
CA ASP A 76 31.69 11.12 9.56
C ASP A 76 31.64 9.70 8.98
N THR A 77 30.66 9.36 8.12
CA THR A 77 30.65 8.04 7.46
C THR A 77 31.50 8.04 6.19
N ALA A 78 32.80 7.85 6.40
CA ALA A 78 33.77 7.59 5.35
C ALA A 78 33.43 6.31 4.58
N SER A 79 32.70 6.47 3.47
CA SER A 79 32.76 5.69 2.22
C SER A 79 33.25 4.25 2.34
N SER A 80 32.46 3.39 2.99
CA SER A 80 32.57 1.94 2.80
C SER A 80 31.61 1.52 1.69
N SER A 81 32.00 0.55 0.86
CA SER A 81 31.18 0.08 -0.28
C SER A 81 29.77 -0.40 0.13
N GLN A 82 29.57 -0.74 1.41
CA GLN A 82 28.29 -1.11 2.01
C GLN A 82 27.34 0.09 2.23
N ASP A 83 27.85 1.30 2.47
CA ASP A 83 27.01 2.48 2.72
C ASP A 83 26.25 2.93 1.45
N TYR A 84 26.77 2.59 0.26
CA TYR A 84 26.07 2.83 -1.00
C TYR A 84 24.93 1.85 -1.26
N GLU A 85 24.99 0.63 -0.71
CA GLU A 85 23.90 -0.36 -0.78
C GLU A 85 22.72 0.03 0.11
N ILE A 86 22.97 0.76 1.21
CA ILE A 86 21.92 1.28 2.10
C ILE A 86 21.26 2.53 1.51
N ARG A 87 21.98 3.30 0.69
CA ARG A 87 21.41 4.45 -0.04
C ARG A 87 20.38 3.97 -1.05
N GLY A 88 19.11 4.28 -0.77
CA GLY A 88 17.96 3.87 -1.58
C GLY A 88 17.13 2.76 -0.96
N LEU A 89 17.51 2.24 0.22
CA LEU A 89 16.66 1.34 0.98
C LEU A 89 15.63 2.13 1.80
N ILE A 90 14.36 1.76 1.62
CA ILE A 90 13.27 2.27 2.44
C ILE A 90 13.28 1.52 3.77
N GLU A 91 13.50 2.24 4.86
CA GLU A 91 13.31 1.76 6.22
C GLU A 91 11.89 2.00 6.73
N VAL A 92 11.49 1.26 7.76
CA VAL A 92 10.18 1.41 8.43
C VAL A 92 9.94 2.85 8.92
N ARG A 93 10.99 3.54 9.38
CA ARG A 93 10.90 4.94 9.81
C ARG A 93 10.44 5.90 8.70
N HIS A 94 10.85 5.64 7.45
CA HIS A 94 10.45 6.47 6.30
C HIS A 94 8.96 6.27 6.01
N LEU A 95 8.49 5.01 6.07
CA LEU A 95 7.06 4.70 5.94
C LEU A 95 6.24 5.35 7.05
N GLN A 96 6.67 5.24 8.32
CA GLN A 96 5.99 5.86 9.46
C GLN A 96 5.90 7.38 9.35
N LYS A 97 6.94 8.03 8.81
CA LYS A 97 6.97 9.48 8.60
C LYS A 97 5.95 9.93 7.56
N VAL A 98 5.76 9.18 6.47
CA VAL A 98 4.89 9.59 5.36
C VAL A 98 3.46 9.06 5.47
N ALA A 99 3.25 7.96 6.20
CA ALA A 99 1.96 7.29 6.31
C ALA A 99 0.81 8.23 6.72
N PRO A 100 0.95 9.16 7.71
CA PRO A 100 -0.14 10.05 8.06
C PRO A 100 -0.62 10.91 6.89
N GLY A 101 0.30 11.46 6.09
CA GLY A 101 -0.06 12.27 4.93
C GLY A 101 -0.72 11.45 3.83
N VAL A 102 -0.17 10.25 3.56
CA VAL A 102 -0.77 9.33 2.56
C VAL A 102 -2.17 8.90 2.99
N LEU A 103 -2.40 8.62 4.28
CA LEU A 103 -3.71 8.23 4.79
C LEU A 103 -4.74 9.37 4.80
N LEU A 104 -4.31 10.63 4.72
CA LEU A 104 -5.23 11.77 4.59
C LEU A 104 -5.64 12.03 3.14
N ASP A 105 -4.82 11.62 2.18
CA ASP A 105 -5.08 11.80 0.74
C ASP A 105 -6.00 10.72 0.15
N PHE A 106 -6.17 9.59 0.85
CA PHE A 106 -6.95 8.42 0.43
C PHE A 106 -8.17 8.23 1.34
#